data_AF-A0A932LNY1-F1
#
_entry.id   AF-A0A932LNY1-F1
#
_cell.length_a   1.000
_cell.length_b   1.000
_cell.length_c   1.000
_cell.angle_alpha   90.00
_cell.angle_beta   90.00
_cell.angle_gamma   90.00
#
_symmetry.space_group_name_H-M   'P 1'
#
loop_
_entity.id
_entity.type
_entity.pdbx_description
1 polymer ?
#
loop_
_entity_poly.entity_id
_entity_poly.type
_entity_poly.pdbx_seq_one_letter_code
_entity_poly.pdbx_strand_id
1 'polypeptide(L)'
;MIDVTLPPDSKTNFLMLFRWLHFIAGIAWIGFLYFFNLVNVSFMKELDPATKGKVFPPLMTRTLWWFRWGSFVTVLTGLAIWGSIVASDARYGGATSGGAMRTFFGIWTAVWALMYACVIPGKGPLNKGPVLAVVYTIIVLLASWLFLRFNNHGWEGNRLLAIGIGGGIGWVMMLNVWGVVWRVQKKIIRWTQDQASNGTPMPDKAAYLSRQAFLVARANFVLSFPMLFLMGAASHYPMFLK
;
A
#
# COMPACT_ATOMS: atom_id res chain seq x y z
N MET A 1 24.88 29.87 -21.56
CA MET A 1 24.87 28.68 -20.68
C MET A 1 23.61 28.80 -19.84
N ILE A 2 22.77 27.76 -19.73
CA ILE A 2 21.59 27.83 -18.85
C ILE A 2 22.09 27.61 -17.43
N ASP A 3 22.07 28.65 -16.61
CA ASP A 3 22.47 28.55 -15.20
C ASP A 3 21.40 27.81 -14.40
N VAL A 4 21.79 26.71 -13.78
CA VAL A 4 20.92 25.96 -12.87
C VAL A 4 21.00 26.60 -11.50
N THR A 5 19.90 27.18 -11.04
CA THR A 5 19.80 27.76 -9.69
C THR A 5 18.85 26.95 -8.83
N LEU A 6 19.30 26.59 -7.61
CA LEU A 6 18.43 25.96 -6.62
C LEU A 6 17.67 27.05 -5.85
N PRO A 7 16.39 26.84 -5.54
CA PRO A 7 15.64 27.78 -4.71
C PRO A 7 16.33 28.00 -3.36
N PRO A 8 16.41 29.24 -2.84
CA PRO A 8 17.00 29.49 -1.52
C PRO A 8 16.07 29.07 -0.37
N ASP A 9 14.77 28.87 -0.64
CA ASP A 9 13.76 28.49 0.35
C ASP A 9 13.94 27.02 0.80
N SER A 10 14.21 26.84 2.11
CA SER A 10 14.43 25.53 2.71
C SER A 10 13.22 24.61 2.62
N LYS A 11 12.00 25.15 2.68
CA LYS A 11 10.76 24.39 2.59
C LYS A 11 10.59 23.75 1.21
N THR A 12 10.88 24.48 0.15
CA THR A 12 10.80 24.02 -1.24
C THR A 12 11.81 22.90 -1.48
N ASN A 13 13.06 23.09 -1.04
CA ASN A 13 14.09 22.07 -1.15
C ASN A 13 13.74 20.80 -0.37
N PHE A 14 13.19 20.93 0.83
CA PHE A 14 12.74 19.79 1.64
C PHE A 14 11.60 19.02 0.98
N LEU A 15 10.59 19.73 0.45
CA LEU A 15 9.50 19.09 -0.28
C LEU A 15 10.01 18.39 -1.55
N MET A 16 11.00 18.96 -2.24
CA MET A 16 11.60 18.32 -3.40
C MET A 16 12.36 17.04 -3.03
N LEU A 17 13.15 17.07 -1.95
CA LEU A 17 13.79 15.86 -1.41
C LEU A 17 12.75 14.79 -1.07
N PHE A 18 11.66 15.17 -0.42
CA PHE A 18 10.58 14.24 -0.06
C PHE A 18 9.90 13.63 -1.29
N ARG A 19 9.70 14.41 -2.36
CA ARG A 19 9.18 13.90 -3.64
C ARG A 19 10.13 12.86 -4.25
N TRP A 20 11.43 13.14 -4.20
CA TRP A 20 12.44 12.22 -4.73
C TRP A 20 12.50 10.91 -3.92
N LEU A 21 12.49 11.00 -2.59
CA LEU A 21 12.41 9.84 -1.71
C LEU A 21 11.12 9.05 -1.92
N HIS A 22 9.98 9.74 -2.06
CA HIS A 22 8.68 9.12 -2.36
C HIS A 22 8.73 8.30 -3.65
N PHE A 23 9.33 8.87 -4.70
CA PHE A 23 9.45 8.23 -6.00
C PHE A 23 10.33 6.99 -5.96
N ILE A 24 11.54 7.09 -5.40
CA ILE A 24 12.48 5.95 -5.32
C ILE A 24 11.92 4.83 -4.43
N ALA A 25 11.39 5.17 -3.26
CA ALA A 25 10.75 4.21 -2.39
C ALA A 25 9.52 3.58 -3.07
N GLY A 26 8.78 4.36 -3.86
CA GLY A 26 7.61 3.90 -4.61
C GLY A 26 7.99 2.87 -5.67
N ILE A 27 9.10 3.08 -6.40
CA ILE A 27 9.66 2.10 -7.34
C ILE A 27 9.99 0.80 -6.62
N ALA A 28 10.69 0.86 -5.48
CA ALA A 28 11.01 -0.35 -4.71
C ALA A 28 9.73 -1.05 -4.24
N TRP A 29 8.78 -0.32 -3.66
CA TRP A 29 7.55 -0.90 -3.12
C TRP A 29 6.67 -1.54 -4.20
N ILE A 30 6.27 -0.77 -5.20
CA ILE A 30 5.36 -1.22 -6.25
C ILE A 30 6.08 -2.20 -7.19
N GLY A 31 7.38 -2.00 -7.45
CA GLY A 31 8.19 -2.95 -8.21
C GLY A 31 8.21 -4.33 -7.57
N PHE A 32 8.48 -4.44 -6.26
CA PHE A 32 8.42 -5.73 -5.57
C PHE A 32 7.00 -6.29 -5.48
N LEU A 33 5.96 -5.44 -5.33
CA LEU A 33 4.58 -5.90 -5.37
C LEU A 33 4.27 -6.63 -6.69
N TYR A 34 4.70 -6.07 -7.81
CA TYR A 34 4.50 -6.62 -9.15
C TYR A 34 5.36 -7.86 -9.36
N PHE A 35 6.63 -7.83 -8.96
CA PHE A 35 7.51 -9.00 -8.97
C PHE A 35 6.88 -10.19 -8.24
N PHE A 36 6.35 -9.98 -7.02
CA PHE A 36 5.73 -11.06 -6.26
C PHE A 36 4.50 -11.65 -6.95
N ASN A 37 3.66 -10.81 -7.55
CA ASN A 37 2.37 -11.22 -8.10
C ASN A 37 2.45 -11.78 -9.53
N LEU A 38 3.38 -11.27 -10.34
CA LEU A 38 3.50 -11.59 -11.75
C LEU A 38 4.59 -12.64 -12.03
N VAL A 39 5.67 -12.63 -11.24
CA VAL A 39 6.86 -13.48 -11.50
C VAL A 39 7.02 -14.55 -10.43
N ASN A 40 7.22 -14.14 -9.17
CA ASN A 40 7.67 -15.02 -8.10
C ASN A 40 6.72 -16.20 -7.83
N VAL A 41 5.40 -15.95 -7.80
CA VAL A 41 4.42 -17.02 -7.52
C VAL A 41 4.44 -18.12 -8.59
N SER A 42 4.62 -17.77 -9.86
CA SER A 42 4.68 -18.74 -10.95
C SER A 42 6.00 -19.50 -10.91
N PHE A 43 7.12 -18.79 -10.80
CA PHE A 43 8.45 -19.37 -10.69
C PHE A 43 8.57 -20.37 -9.52
N MET A 44 8.00 -20.05 -8.35
CA MET A 44 8.06 -20.92 -7.16
C MET A 44 7.25 -22.22 -7.27
N LYS A 45 6.44 -22.39 -8.32
CA LYS A 45 5.72 -23.64 -8.62
C LYS A 45 6.53 -24.60 -9.49
N GLU A 46 7.51 -24.07 -10.22
CA GLU A 46 8.37 -24.84 -11.12
C GLU A 46 9.52 -25.52 -10.38
N LEU A 47 9.81 -25.07 -9.15
CA LEU A 47 10.89 -25.63 -8.32
C LEU A 47 10.44 -26.89 -7.58
N ASP A 48 11.27 -27.92 -7.61
CA ASP A 48 11.14 -29.08 -6.73
C ASP A 48 11.36 -28.68 -5.24
N PRO A 49 10.91 -29.50 -4.28
CA PRO A 49 11.01 -29.17 -2.86
C PRO A 49 12.45 -28.88 -2.37
N ALA A 50 13.45 -29.62 -2.86
CA ALA A 50 14.84 -29.45 -2.42
C ALA A 50 15.43 -28.14 -2.94
N THR A 51 15.19 -27.81 -4.22
CA THR A 51 15.62 -26.52 -4.80
C THR A 51 14.89 -25.35 -4.15
N LYS A 52 13.58 -25.48 -3.92
CA LYS A 52 12.78 -24.44 -3.25
C LYS A 52 13.29 -24.13 -1.85
N GLY A 53 13.70 -25.14 -1.09
CA GLY A 53 14.31 -24.96 0.23
C GLY A 53 15.58 -24.09 0.21
N LYS A 54 16.36 -24.17 -0.88
CA LYS A 54 17.60 -23.40 -1.06
C LYS A 54 17.35 -21.98 -1.60
N VAL A 55 16.34 -21.80 -2.46
CA VAL A 55 16.09 -20.53 -3.16
C VAL A 55 15.13 -19.62 -2.41
N PHE A 56 14.02 -20.16 -1.90
CA PHE A 56 12.92 -19.35 -1.36
C PHE A 56 13.35 -18.51 -0.14
N PRO A 57 13.97 -19.06 0.92
CA PRO A 57 14.31 -18.27 2.10
C PRO A 57 15.24 -17.07 1.84
N PRO A 58 16.39 -17.22 1.13
CA PRO A 58 17.29 -16.09 0.89
C PRO A 58 16.70 -15.07 -0.09
N LEU A 59 15.89 -15.49 -1.08
CA LEU A 59 15.21 -14.57 -2.00
C LEU A 59 14.15 -13.75 -1.26
N MET A 60 13.26 -14.41 -0.51
CA MET A 60 12.16 -13.75 0.17
C MET A 60 12.63 -12.81 1.26
N THR A 61 13.67 -13.17 2.02
CA THR A 61 14.22 -12.31 3.07
C THR A 61 14.71 -10.96 2.51
N ARG A 62 15.43 -10.97 1.39
CA ARG A 62 15.96 -9.75 0.76
C ARG A 62 14.87 -8.91 0.10
N THR A 63 13.99 -9.55 -0.67
CA THR A 63 12.90 -8.84 -1.37
C THR A 63 11.88 -8.23 -0.40
N LEU A 64 11.53 -8.94 0.68
CA LEU A 64 10.60 -8.43 1.70
C LEU A 64 11.19 -7.27 2.51
N TRP A 65 12.52 -7.21 2.69
CA TRP A 65 13.16 -6.07 3.36
C TRP A 65 12.90 -4.77 2.59
N TRP A 66 13.22 -4.78 1.30
CA TRP A 66 12.98 -3.63 0.41
C TRP A 66 11.51 -3.32 0.25
N PHE A 67 10.67 -4.33 0.06
CA PHE A 67 9.22 -4.16 -0.06
C PHE A 67 8.62 -3.48 1.18
N ARG A 68 9.03 -3.91 2.37
CA ARG A 68 8.51 -3.39 3.64
C ARG A 68 8.93 -1.94 3.88
N TRP A 69 10.21 -1.63 3.74
CA TRP A 69 10.70 -0.27 3.97
C TRP A 69 10.34 0.69 2.84
N GLY A 70 10.31 0.22 1.60
CA GLY A 70 9.77 0.98 0.48
C GLY A 70 8.34 1.44 0.78
N SER A 71 7.48 0.52 1.22
CA SER A 71 6.09 0.89 1.56
C SER A 71 5.97 1.96 2.63
N PHE A 72 6.79 1.86 3.68
CA PHE A 72 6.77 2.79 4.79
C PHE A 72 7.27 4.17 4.37
N VAL A 73 8.40 4.24 3.67
CA VAL A 73 9.01 5.50 3.23
C VAL A 73 8.11 6.20 2.21
N THR A 74 7.56 5.48 1.23
CA THR A 74 6.62 6.05 0.26
C THR A 74 5.42 6.67 0.96
N VAL A 75 4.76 5.93 1.86
CA VAL A 75 3.55 6.46 2.50
C VAL A 75 3.87 7.66 3.40
N LEU A 76 4.92 7.61 4.23
CA LEU A 76 5.24 8.73 5.10
C LEU A 76 5.65 10.01 4.34
N THR A 77 6.50 9.86 3.33
CA THR A 77 6.88 11.01 2.48
C THR A 77 5.67 11.52 1.70
N GLY A 78 4.78 10.63 1.24
CA GLY A 78 3.54 10.98 0.57
C GLY A 78 2.57 11.75 1.48
N LEU A 79 2.42 11.33 2.72
CA LEU A 79 1.60 12.02 3.73
C LEU A 79 2.15 13.40 4.05
N ALA A 80 3.48 13.56 4.13
CA ALA A 80 4.09 14.88 4.34
C ALA A 80 3.87 15.82 3.14
N ILE A 81 4.03 15.31 1.91
CA ILE A 81 3.75 16.07 0.68
C ILE A 81 2.27 16.44 0.62
N TRP A 82 1.37 15.47 0.82
CA TRP A 82 -0.07 15.70 0.80
C TRP A 82 -0.51 16.65 1.91
N GLY A 83 0.05 16.54 3.11
CA GLY A 83 -0.22 17.47 4.20
C GLY A 83 0.15 18.92 3.87
N SER A 84 1.22 19.14 3.09
CA SER A 84 1.55 20.47 2.60
C SER A 84 0.50 21.02 1.63
N ILE A 85 -0.14 20.17 0.82
CA ILE A 85 -1.22 20.52 -0.10
C ILE A 85 -2.47 20.85 0.71
N VAL A 86 -2.89 19.95 1.60
CA VAL A 86 -4.04 20.13 2.49
C VAL A 86 -3.92 21.42 3.30
N ALA A 87 -2.75 21.70 3.85
CA ALA A 87 -2.50 22.91 4.61
C ALA A 87 -2.52 24.17 3.75
N SER A 88 -2.21 24.07 2.46
CA SER A 88 -2.27 25.22 1.55
C SER A 88 -3.72 25.49 1.14
N ASP A 89 -4.44 24.46 0.69
CA ASP A 89 -5.86 24.56 0.30
C ASP A 89 -6.73 25.06 1.46
N ALA A 90 -6.56 24.48 2.65
CA ALA A 90 -7.29 24.92 3.83
C ALA A 90 -7.01 26.40 4.18
N ARG A 91 -5.76 26.86 4.06
CA ARG A 91 -5.41 28.26 4.31
C ARG A 91 -6.08 29.21 3.31
N TYR A 92 -6.11 28.86 2.02
CA TYR A 92 -6.81 29.67 1.02
C TYR A 92 -8.32 29.71 1.26
N GLY A 93 -8.90 28.63 1.79
CA GLY A 93 -10.31 28.54 2.17
C GLY A 93 -10.67 29.12 3.55
N GLY A 94 -9.73 29.73 4.28
CA GLY A 94 -9.98 30.20 5.66
C GLY A 94 -10.26 29.09 6.68
N ALA A 95 -9.84 27.85 6.38
CA ALA A 95 -10.05 26.65 7.17
C ALA A 95 -8.74 26.08 7.77
N THR A 96 -8.84 24.97 8.50
CA THR A 96 -7.67 24.24 9.03
C THR A 96 -7.58 22.84 8.43
N SER A 97 -6.37 22.28 8.36
CA SER A 97 -6.11 20.95 7.81
C SER A 97 -6.64 19.79 8.69
N GLY A 98 -7.04 20.06 9.94
CA GLY A 98 -7.39 19.04 10.92
C GLY A 98 -8.59 18.18 10.52
N GLY A 99 -9.58 18.75 9.83
CA GLY A 99 -10.74 18.00 9.33
C GLY A 99 -10.36 16.92 8.32
N ALA A 100 -9.61 17.30 7.30
CA ALA A 100 -9.12 16.40 6.26
C ALA A 100 -8.17 15.32 6.80
N MET A 101 -7.29 15.68 7.73
CA MET A 101 -6.38 14.71 8.37
C MET A 101 -7.15 13.68 9.21
N ARG A 102 -8.11 14.11 10.04
CA ARG A 102 -8.90 13.21 10.88
C ARG A 102 -9.74 12.25 10.05
N THR A 103 -10.41 12.75 9.02
CA THR A 103 -11.23 11.91 8.13
C THR A 103 -10.37 10.93 7.35
N PHE A 104 -9.20 11.34 6.86
CA PHE A 104 -8.25 10.45 6.20
C PHE A 104 -7.83 9.29 7.11
N PHE A 105 -7.25 9.57 8.28
CA PHE A 105 -6.73 8.51 9.14
C PHE A 105 -7.85 7.65 9.73
N GLY A 106 -8.97 8.26 10.11
CA GLY A 106 -10.12 7.54 10.65
C GLY A 106 -10.72 6.57 9.64
N ILE A 107 -11.05 7.04 8.44
CA ILE A 107 -11.70 6.23 7.40
C ILE A 107 -10.75 5.14 6.92
N TRP A 108 -9.53 5.49 6.50
CA TRP A 108 -8.65 4.51 5.85
C TRP A 108 -8.07 3.47 6.83
N THR A 109 -7.94 3.80 8.12
CA THR A 109 -7.59 2.81 9.14
C THR A 109 -8.75 1.88 9.45
N ALA A 110 -9.99 2.40 9.51
CA ALA A 110 -11.19 1.58 9.65
C ALA A 110 -11.35 0.63 8.46
N VAL A 111 -11.11 1.11 7.24
CA VAL A 111 -11.10 0.28 6.02
C VAL A 111 -10.08 -0.85 6.13
N TRP A 112 -8.85 -0.55 6.54
CA TRP A 112 -7.84 -1.60 6.74
C TRP A 112 -8.32 -2.64 7.76
N ALA A 113 -8.90 -2.22 8.89
CA ALA A 113 -9.40 -3.14 9.91
C ALA A 113 -10.55 -4.02 9.39
N LEU A 114 -11.49 -3.44 8.63
CA LEU A 114 -12.59 -4.17 8.00
C LEU A 114 -12.09 -5.18 6.96
N MET A 115 -11.17 -4.77 6.11
CA MET A 115 -10.54 -5.65 5.13
C MET A 115 -9.74 -6.78 5.82
N TYR A 116 -8.99 -6.45 6.87
CA TYR A 116 -8.29 -7.44 7.68
C TYR A 116 -9.26 -8.46 8.29
N ALA A 117 -10.39 -8.01 8.84
CA ALA A 117 -11.42 -8.89 9.37
C ALA A 117 -11.98 -9.85 8.31
N CYS A 118 -12.09 -9.42 7.04
CA CYS A 118 -12.56 -10.27 5.95
C CYS A 118 -11.60 -11.42 5.59
N VAL A 119 -10.31 -11.33 5.94
CA VAL A 119 -9.30 -12.36 5.63
C VAL A 119 -8.93 -13.25 6.83
N ILE A 120 -9.54 -13.03 7.99
CA ILE A 120 -9.41 -13.92 9.16
C ILE A 120 -10.23 -15.22 9.01
N PRO A 121 -11.44 -15.22 8.42
CA PRO A 121 -12.20 -16.45 8.24
C PRO A 121 -11.43 -17.47 7.40
N GLY A 122 -11.06 -18.60 8.00
CA GLY A 122 -10.38 -19.69 7.31
C GLY A 122 -11.30 -20.53 6.40
N LYS A 123 -12.62 -20.31 6.46
CA LYS A 123 -13.65 -21.04 5.72
C LYS A 123 -14.79 -20.10 5.32
N GLY A 124 -15.57 -20.50 4.31
CA GLY A 124 -16.75 -19.75 3.84
C GLY A 124 -16.51 -18.88 2.59
N PRO A 125 -17.51 -18.07 2.19
CA PRO A 125 -17.47 -17.30 0.94
C PRO A 125 -16.29 -16.33 0.84
N LEU A 126 -15.86 -15.73 1.97
CA LEU A 126 -14.77 -14.76 2.02
C LEU A 126 -13.38 -15.35 1.72
N ASN A 127 -13.22 -16.68 1.75
CA ASN A 127 -11.97 -17.33 1.32
C ASN A 127 -11.86 -17.45 -0.21
N LYS A 128 -12.93 -17.14 -0.95
CA LYS A 128 -12.94 -17.10 -2.42
C LYS A 128 -12.41 -15.75 -2.88
N GLY A 129 -11.34 -15.77 -3.68
CA GLY A 129 -10.70 -14.56 -4.21
C GLY A 129 -11.66 -13.58 -4.90
N PRO A 130 -12.54 -14.04 -5.81
CA PRO A 130 -13.50 -13.16 -6.48
C PRO A 130 -14.50 -12.50 -5.52
N VAL A 131 -14.99 -13.23 -4.51
CA VAL A 131 -15.91 -12.69 -3.51
C VAL A 131 -15.22 -11.61 -2.69
N LEU A 132 -13.98 -11.87 -2.24
CA LEU A 132 -13.19 -10.90 -1.51
C LEU A 132 -12.89 -9.65 -2.34
N ALA A 133 -12.63 -9.81 -3.64
CA ALA A 133 -12.42 -8.69 -4.56
C ALA A 133 -13.67 -7.79 -4.64
N VAL A 134 -14.86 -8.36 -4.81
CA VAL A 134 -16.13 -7.60 -4.82
C VAL A 134 -16.35 -6.87 -3.50
N VAL A 135 -16.16 -7.56 -2.37
CA VAL A 135 -16.31 -6.96 -1.04
C VAL A 135 -15.33 -5.79 -0.86
N TYR A 136 -14.07 -5.95 -1.24
CA TYR A 136 -13.05 -4.90 -1.13
C TYR A 136 -13.36 -3.72 -2.04
N THR A 137 -13.83 -3.96 -3.26
CA THR A 137 -14.27 -2.89 -4.16
C THR A 137 -15.39 -2.07 -3.52
N ILE A 138 -16.41 -2.72 -2.95
CA ILE A 138 -17.51 -2.02 -2.27
C ILE A 138 -16.98 -1.20 -1.09
N ILE A 139 -16.13 -1.79 -0.23
CA ILE A 139 -15.54 -1.09 0.92
C ILE A 139 -14.75 0.15 0.47
N VAL A 140 -13.91 0.03 -0.57
CA VAL A 140 -13.08 1.16 -1.05
C VAL A 140 -13.95 2.24 -1.70
N LEU A 141 -14.99 1.89 -2.45
CA LEU A 141 -15.92 2.86 -3.03
C LEU A 141 -16.70 3.62 -1.96
N LEU A 142 -17.21 2.91 -0.93
CA LEU A 142 -17.88 3.54 0.21
C LEU A 142 -16.94 4.44 1.00
N ALA A 143 -15.69 4.02 1.23
CA ALA A 143 -14.69 4.83 1.90
C ALA A 143 -14.32 6.09 1.10
N SER A 144 -14.18 5.95 -0.21
CA SER A 144 -13.91 7.07 -1.12
C SER A 144 -15.07 8.07 -1.11
N TRP A 145 -16.31 7.57 -1.20
CA TRP A 145 -17.51 8.40 -1.08
C TRP A 145 -17.58 9.11 0.28
N LEU A 146 -17.32 8.39 1.38
CA LEU A 146 -17.35 8.95 2.73
C LEU A 146 -16.28 10.03 2.93
N PHE A 147 -15.08 9.79 2.40
CA PHE A 147 -13.99 10.76 2.44
C PHE A 147 -14.36 12.03 1.66
N LEU A 148 -14.93 11.90 0.46
CA LEU A 148 -15.42 13.05 -0.32
C LEU A 148 -16.56 13.77 0.41
N ARG A 149 -17.50 13.02 1.00
CA ARG A 149 -18.65 13.59 1.72
C ARG A 149 -18.22 14.46 2.90
N PHE A 150 -17.23 14.04 3.66
CA PHE A 150 -16.71 14.80 4.81
C PHE A 150 -15.68 15.88 4.43
N ASN A 151 -15.20 15.92 3.18
CA ASN A 151 -14.26 16.93 2.69
C ASN A 151 -14.86 17.68 1.50
N ASN A 152 -16.12 18.09 1.66
CA ASN A 152 -16.86 18.84 0.65
C ASN A 152 -17.31 20.18 1.24
N HIS A 153 -16.35 21.02 1.58
CA HIS A 153 -16.58 22.34 2.17
C HIS A 153 -16.44 23.48 1.15
N GLY A 154 -15.96 23.19 -0.06
CA GLY A 154 -15.86 24.15 -1.16
C GLY A 154 -14.48 24.81 -1.33
N TRP A 155 -13.51 24.47 -0.48
CA TRP A 155 -12.13 24.96 -0.57
C TRP A 155 -11.13 23.88 -1.00
N GLU A 156 -11.57 22.63 -1.09
CA GLU A 156 -10.70 21.50 -1.40
C GLU A 156 -10.30 21.49 -2.87
N GLY A 157 -8.98 21.48 -3.13
CA GLY A 157 -8.47 21.32 -4.48
C GLY A 157 -8.54 19.87 -4.97
N ASN A 158 -8.51 19.71 -6.30
CA ASN A 158 -8.48 18.38 -6.94
C ASN A 158 -7.37 17.48 -6.38
N ARG A 159 -6.18 18.05 -6.15
CA ARG A 159 -5.02 17.32 -5.62
C ARG A 159 -5.25 16.81 -4.21
N LEU A 160 -5.89 17.61 -3.35
CA LEU A 160 -6.24 17.20 -1.99
C LEU A 160 -7.13 15.97 -2.02
N LEU A 161 -8.21 16.02 -2.80
CA LEU A 161 -9.22 14.95 -2.85
C LEU A 161 -8.70 13.70 -3.55
N ALA A 162 -8.07 13.85 -4.72
CA ALA A 162 -7.53 12.73 -5.49
C ALA A 162 -6.42 11.99 -4.73
N ILE A 163 -5.45 12.72 -4.16
CA ILE A 163 -4.36 12.12 -3.36
C ILE A 163 -4.92 11.65 -2.01
N GLY A 164 -5.95 12.27 -1.46
CA GLY A 164 -6.60 11.80 -0.23
C GLY A 164 -7.21 10.40 -0.40
N ILE A 165 -7.81 10.11 -1.57
CA ILE A 165 -8.31 8.76 -1.88
C ILE A 165 -7.16 7.82 -2.25
N GLY A 166 -6.32 8.19 -3.22
CA GLY A 166 -5.21 7.34 -3.68
C GLY A 166 -4.22 7.02 -2.55
N GLY A 167 -3.80 8.04 -1.80
CA GLY A 167 -2.95 7.91 -0.62
C GLY A 167 -3.61 7.11 0.50
N GLY A 168 -4.94 7.16 0.64
CA GLY A 168 -5.69 6.33 1.56
C GLY A 168 -5.67 4.85 1.21
N ILE A 169 -5.81 4.52 -0.08
CA ILE A 169 -5.58 3.16 -0.58
C ILE A 169 -4.12 2.74 -0.30
N GLY A 170 -3.15 3.63 -0.54
CA GLY A 170 -1.75 3.40 -0.19
C GLY A 170 -1.53 3.13 1.31
N TRP A 171 -2.19 3.87 2.19
CA TRP A 171 -2.16 3.64 3.65
C TRP A 171 -2.63 2.24 4.02
N VAL A 172 -3.79 1.81 3.49
CA VAL A 172 -4.31 0.44 3.67
C VAL A 172 -3.32 -0.60 3.16
N MET A 173 -2.76 -0.38 1.96
CA MET A 173 -1.80 -1.29 1.36
C MET A 173 -0.53 -1.44 2.20
N MET A 174 0.03 -0.35 2.74
CA MET A 174 1.20 -0.39 3.63
C MET A 174 0.88 -1.15 4.93
N LEU A 175 -0.28 -0.90 5.53
CA LEU A 175 -0.74 -1.63 6.71
C LEU A 175 -0.93 -3.13 6.42
N ASN A 176 -1.35 -3.51 5.22
CA ASN A 176 -1.37 -4.91 4.78
C ASN A 176 0.04 -5.53 4.71
N VAL A 177 1.03 -4.79 4.19
CA VAL A 177 2.43 -5.24 4.12
C VAL A 177 2.98 -5.51 5.52
N TRP A 178 2.89 -4.53 6.41
CA TRP A 178 3.46 -4.62 7.76
C TRP A 178 2.62 -5.51 8.69
N GLY A 179 1.30 -5.43 8.55
CA GLY A 179 0.33 -6.07 9.43
C GLY A 179 0.16 -7.56 9.16
N VAL A 180 0.15 -7.96 7.89
CA VAL A 180 -0.18 -9.33 7.49
C VAL A 180 0.96 -10.00 6.75
N VAL A 181 1.35 -9.45 5.59
CA VAL A 181 2.28 -10.12 4.66
C VAL A 181 3.62 -10.40 5.34
N TRP A 182 4.23 -9.40 5.97
CA TRP A 182 5.51 -9.56 6.64
C TRP A 182 5.46 -10.58 7.79
N ARG A 183 4.41 -10.53 8.61
CA ARG A 183 4.26 -11.43 9.78
C ARG A 183 4.09 -12.89 9.36
N VAL A 184 3.32 -13.12 8.30
CA VAL A 184 3.16 -14.46 7.73
C VAL A 184 4.44 -14.93 7.06
N GLN A 185 5.00 -14.12 6.16
CA GLN A 185 6.18 -14.51 5.38
C GLN A 185 7.37 -14.84 6.27
N LYS A 186 7.57 -14.11 7.36
CA LYS A 186 8.60 -14.44 8.36
C LYS A 186 8.45 -15.86 8.92
N LYS A 187 7.21 -16.30 9.20
CA LYS A 187 6.93 -17.67 9.67
C LYS A 187 7.18 -18.69 8.56
N ILE A 188 6.70 -18.43 7.36
CA ILE A 188 6.88 -19.33 6.20
C ILE A 188 8.36 -19.50 5.86
N ILE A 189 9.14 -18.42 5.83
CA ILE A 189 10.60 -18.46 5.60
C ILE A 189 11.28 -19.36 6.63
N ARG A 190 10.98 -19.16 7.92
CA ARG A 190 11.56 -19.98 9.00
C ARG A 190 11.20 -21.46 8.85
N TRP A 191 9.93 -21.78 8.58
CA TRP A 191 9.51 -23.17 8.42
C TRP A 191 10.11 -23.82 7.18
N THR A 192 10.21 -23.09 6.06
CA THR A 192 10.89 -23.59 4.86
C THR A 192 12.38 -23.84 5.09
N GLN A 193 13.05 -22.99 5.88
CA GLN A 193 14.46 -23.21 6.27
C GLN A 193 14.60 -24.45 7.14
N ASP A 194 13.76 -24.60 8.16
CA ASP A 194 13.80 -25.73 9.09
C ASP A 194 13.52 -27.06 8.38
N GLN A 195 12.55 -27.07 7.46
CA GLN A 195 12.31 -28.18 6.53
C GLN A 195 13.56 -28.55 5.73
N ALA A 196 14.21 -27.54 5.11
CA ALA A 196 15.36 -27.76 4.24
C ALA A 196 16.62 -28.23 5.01
N SER A 197 16.79 -27.78 6.25
CA SER A 197 17.96 -28.11 7.08
C SER A 197 17.76 -29.37 7.92
N ASN A 198 16.57 -29.56 8.49
CA ASN A 198 16.28 -30.54 9.54
C ASN A 198 15.18 -31.54 9.16
N GLY A 199 14.51 -31.39 8.01
CA GLY A 199 13.42 -32.29 7.58
C GLY A 199 12.13 -32.17 8.39
N THR A 200 11.95 -31.09 9.17
CA THR A 200 10.82 -30.92 10.11
C THR A 200 9.51 -30.62 9.41
N PRO A 201 8.45 -31.46 9.51
CA PRO A 201 7.15 -31.30 8.84
C PRO A 201 6.54 -29.89 8.90
N MET A 202 5.97 -29.41 7.79
CA MET A 202 5.31 -28.10 7.73
C MET A 202 4.10 -28.09 8.67
N PRO A 203 3.94 -27.06 9.53
CA PRO A 203 2.81 -27.01 10.45
C PRO A 203 1.47 -26.91 9.71
N ASP A 204 0.40 -27.52 10.25
CA ASP A 204 -0.95 -27.50 9.65
C ASP A 204 -1.46 -26.08 9.34
N LYS A 205 -1.15 -25.13 10.23
CA LYS A 205 -1.54 -23.71 10.06
C LYS A 205 -0.81 -22.99 8.91
N ALA A 206 0.24 -23.58 8.34
CA ALA A 206 1.03 -22.94 7.28
C ALA A 206 0.21 -22.72 6.01
N ALA A 207 -0.66 -23.66 5.66
CA ALA A 207 -1.54 -23.52 4.49
C ALA A 207 -2.51 -22.33 4.65
N TYR A 208 -3.17 -22.24 5.81
CA TYR A 208 -4.08 -21.14 6.14
C TYR A 208 -3.37 -19.78 6.09
N LEU A 209 -2.21 -19.65 6.75
CA LEU A 209 -1.46 -18.39 6.77
C LEU A 209 -0.95 -18.00 5.38
N SER A 210 -0.42 -18.97 4.63
CA SER A 210 0.05 -18.73 3.25
C SER A 210 -1.09 -18.23 2.36
N ARG A 211 -2.29 -18.82 2.51
CA ARG A 211 -3.48 -18.39 1.79
C ARG A 211 -3.88 -16.96 2.16
N GLN A 212 -3.89 -16.64 3.46
CA GLN A 212 -4.19 -15.30 3.94
C GLN A 212 -3.22 -14.25 3.35
N ALA A 213 -1.90 -14.50 3.43
CA ALA A 213 -0.91 -13.60 2.86
C ALA A 213 -1.03 -13.47 1.33
N PHE A 214 -1.36 -14.56 0.63
CA PHE A 214 -1.59 -14.54 -0.81
C PHE A 214 -2.79 -13.66 -1.19
N LEU A 215 -3.93 -13.82 -0.51
CA LEU A 215 -5.13 -13.02 -0.77
C LEU A 215 -4.86 -11.52 -0.53
N VAL A 216 -4.17 -11.19 0.56
CA VAL A 216 -3.80 -9.81 0.87
C VAL A 216 -2.80 -9.24 -0.14
N ALA A 217 -1.80 -10.01 -0.58
CA ALA A 217 -0.85 -9.57 -1.59
C ALA A 217 -1.51 -9.32 -2.96
N ARG A 218 -2.50 -10.15 -3.32
CA ARG A 218 -3.31 -9.97 -4.54
C ARG A 218 -4.22 -8.76 -4.45
N ALA A 219 -4.85 -8.54 -3.29
CA ALA A 219 -5.63 -7.34 -3.03
C ALA A 219 -4.78 -6.08 -3.18
N ASN A 220 -3.58 -6.03 -2.59
CA ASN A 220 -2.66 -4.90 -2.76
C ASN A 220 -2.30 -4.68 -4.25
N PHE A 221 -2.05 -5.74 -5.01
CA PHE A 221 -1.77 -5.64 -6.44
C PHE A 221 -2.94 -5.05 -7.22
N VAL A 222 -4.19 -5.45 -6.94
CA VAL A 222 -5.36 -4.87 -7.62
C VAL A 222 -5.59 -3.42 -7.17
N LEU A 223 -5.43 -3.13 -5.87
CA LEU A 223 -5.61 -1.78 -5.32
C LEU A 223 -4.52 -0.80 -5.77
N SER A 224 -3.34 -1.27 -6.18
CA SER A 224 -2.30 -0.38 -6.70
C SER A 224 -2.72 0.32 -7.99
N PHE A 225 -3.61 -0.27 -8.80
CA PHE A 225 -4.07 0.35 -10.05
C PHE A 225 -4.86 1.64 -9.81
N PRO A 226 -6.00 1.65 -9.08
CA PRO A 226 -6.73 2.89 -8.80
C PRO A 226 -5.91 3.86 -7.95
N MET A 227 -5.06 3.35 -7.04
CA MET A 227 -4.15 4.20 -6.27
C MET A 227 -3.19 4.99 -7.17
N LEU A 228 -2.47 4.29 -8.07
CA LEU A 228 -1.52 4.94 -8.99
C LEU A 228 -2.24 5.88 -9.95
N PHE A 229 -3.41 5.48 -10.44
CA PHE A 229 -4.24 6.34 -11.29
C PHE A 229 -4.57 7.65 -10.57
N LEU A 230 -5.13 7.59 -9.36
CA LEU A 230 -5.51 8.78 -8.59
C LEU A 230 -4.31 9.67 -8.26
N MET A 231 -3.15 9.09 -7.95
CA MET A 231 -1.92 9.84 -7.70
C MET A 231 -1.38 10.53 -8.96
N GLY A 232 -1.35 9.81 -10.09
CA GLY A 232 -0.90 10.36 -11.37
C GLY A 232 -1.87 11.42 -11.90
N ALA A 233 -3.17 11.16 -11.82
CA ALA A 233 -4.23 12.04 -12.28
C ALA A 233 -4.35 13.34 -11.46
N ALA A 234 -3.95 13.34 -10.18
CA ALA A 234 -4.18 14.45 -9.26
C ALA A 234 -3.77 15.84 -9.79
N SER A 235 -2.64 15.92 -10.52
CA SER A 235 -2.11 17.18 -11.06
C SER A 235 -2.46 17.43 -12.54
N HIS A 236 -3.06 16.45 -13.21
CA HIS A 236 -3.21 16.43 -14.68
C HIS A 236 -4.65 16.22 -15.16
N TYR A 237 -5.53 15.72 -14.29
CA TYR A 237 -6.92 15.41 -14.62
C TYR A 237 -7.85 15.96 -13.53
N PRO A 238 -8.59 17.05 -13.82
CA PRO A 238 -9.47 17.71 -12.86
C PRO A 238 -10.77 16.91 -12.65
N MET A 239 -10.75 15.94 -11.75
CA MET A 239 -11.90 15.08 -11.43
C MET A 239 -12.86 15.70 -10.41
N PHE A 240 -12.33 16.52 -9.49
CA PHE A 240 -13.07 17.02 -8.35
C PHE A 240 -13.16 18.55 -8.31
N LEU A 241 -13.05 19.20 -9.47
CA LEU A 241 -13.21 20.66 -9.54
C LEU A 241 -14.63 21.06 -9.16
N LYS A 242 -14.71 22.14 -8.39
CA LYS A 242 -15.91 22.93 -8.13
C LYS A 242 -15.58 24.38 -8.36
#